data_AF-A0A2V6PFH6-F1
#
_entry.id   AF-A0A2V6PFH6-F1
#
_cell.length_a   1.000
_cell.length_b   1.000
_cell.length_c   1.000
_cell.angle_alpha   90.00
_cell.angle_beta   90.00
_cell.angle_gamma   90.00
#
_symmetry.space_group_name_H-M   'P 1'
#
loop_
_entity.id
_entity.type
_entity.pdbx_description
1 polymer ?
#
loop_
_entity_poly.entity_id
_entity_poly.type
_entity_poly.pdbx_seq_one_letter_code
_entity_poly.pdbx_strand_id
1 'polypeptide(L)'
;MGIRTVRLDEETERALAQIVTTTGLSASAAMKKGLLVLRDEIVREGARVPYDVYKDLDLGPGGYAIAPASETRGAVRGAIRRKLKR
;
A
#
# COMPACT_ATOMS: atom_id res chain seq x y z
N MET A 1 -6.66 -33.35 9.09
CA MET A 1 -5.53 -32.93 8.22
C MET A 1 -4.43 -32.45 9.14
N GLY A 2 -3.26 -33.10 9.09
CA GLY A 2 -2.27 -33.16 10.18
C GLY A 2 -1.78 -31.81 10.67
N ILE A 3 -1.90 -31.57 11.98
CA ILE A 3 -1.31 -30.43 12.65
C ILE A 3 0.16 -30.78 12.85
N ARG A 4 1.03 -30.32 11.94
CA ARG A 4 2.46 -30.32 12.20
C ARG A 4 2.66 -29.34 13.36
N THR A 5 3.08 -29.84 14.52
CA THR A 5 3.32 -29.01 15.70
C THR A 5 4.37 -27.95 15.35
N VAL A 6 3.92 -26.71 15.15
CA VAL A 6 4.81 -25.56 14.95
C VAL A 6 5.30 -25.17 16.34
N ARG A 7 6.60 -25.33 16.59
CA ARG A 7 7.23 -24.77 17.77
C ARG A 7 7.49 -23.30 17.52
N LEU A 8 6.98 -22.46 18.41
CA LEU A 8 7.27 -21.04 18.44
C LEU A 8 8.51 -20.84 19.30
N ASP A 9 9.35 -19.87 18.96
CA ASP A 9 10.39 -19.40 19.86
C ASP A 9 9.77 -18.56 20.99
N GLU A 10 10.55 -18.28 22.03
CA GLU A 10 10.08 -17.57 23.22
C GLU A 10 9.57 -16.15 22.94
N GLU A 11 10.07 -15.48 21.91
CA GLU A 11 9.58 -14.16 21.51
C GLU A 11 8.19 -14.28 20.88
N THR A 12 8.05 -15.21 19.93
CA THR A 12 6.77 -15.45 19.24
C THR A 12 5.69 -15.96 20.20
N GLU A 13 6.02 -16.80 21.17
CA GLU A 13 5.08 -17.23 22.22
C GLU A 13 4.57 -16.05 23.06
N ARG A 14 5.47 -15.16 23.48
CA ARG A 14 5.11 -13.95 24.24
C ARG A 14 4.20 -13.03 23.44
N ALA A 15 4.51 -12.81 22.16
CA ALA A 15 3.68 -12.01 21.27
C ALA A 15 2.27 -12.62 21.09
N LEU A 16 2.20 -13.94 20.88
CA LEU A 16 0.91 -14.63 20.76
C LEU A 16 0.09 -14.55 22.05
N ALA A 17 0.73 -14.74 23.21
CA ALA A 17 0.08 -14.61 24.51
C ALA A 17 -0.48 -13.19 24.74
N GLN A 18 0.27 -12.15 24.36
CA GLN A 18 -0.21 -10.77 24.44
C GLN A 18 -1.43 -10.55 23.54
N ILE A 19 -1.40 -11.04 22.29
CA ILE A 19 -2.52 -10.91 21.35
C ILE A 19 -3.76 -11.61 21.90
N VAL A 20 -3.62 -12.84 22.39
CA VAL A 20 -4.74 -13.61 22.96
C VAL A 20 -5.33 -12.88 24.17
N THR A 21 -4.48 -12.40 25.08
CA THR A 21 -4.92 -11.67 26.29
C THR A 21 -5.64 -10.37 25.94
N THR A 22 -5.15 -9.63 24.94
CA THR A 22 -5.70 -8.32 24.56
C THR A 22 -6.98 -8.45 23.74
N THR A 23 -7.08 -9.46 22.89
CA THR A 23 -8.18 -9.59 21.92
C THR A 23 -9.26 -10.60 22.31
N GLY A 24 -8.98 -11.47 23.28
CA GLY A 24 -9.84 -12.59 23.66
C GLY A 24 -9.93 -13.70 22.60
N LEU A 25 -9.14 -13.62 21.52
CA LEU A 25 -9.10 -14.66 20.49
C LEU A 25 -8.41 -15.92 21.00
N SER A 26 -8.81 -17.09 20.50
CA SER A 26 -8.00 -18.31 20.72
C SER A 26 -6.65 -18.19 20.01
N ALA A 27 -5.63 -18.90 20.50
CA ALA A 27 -4.31 -18.94 19.86
C ALA A 27 -4.38 -19.31 18.37
N SER A 28 -5.24 -20.27 18.01
CA SER A 28 -5.46 -20.67 16.62
C SER A 28 -6.13 -19.55 15.80
N ALA A 29 -7.11 -18.83 16.36
CA ALA A 29 -7.77 -17.73 15.68
C ALA A 29 -6.83 -16.53 15.47
N ALA A 30 -6.00 -16.21 16.47
CA ALA A 30 -4.97 -15.19 16.39
C ALA A 30 -3.93 -15.53 15.30
N MET A 31 -3.42 -16.76 15.30
CA MET A 31 -2.49 -17.25 14.28
C MET A 31 -3.10 -17.22 12.88
N LYS A 32 -4.34 -17.68 12.72
CA LYS A 32 -5.07 -17.61 11.45
C LYS A 32 -5.16 -16.17 10.94
N LYS A 33 -5.52 -15.23 11.82
CA LYS A 33 -5.61 -13.81 11.47
C LYS A 33 -4.25 -13.23 11.07
N GLY A 34 -3.19 -13.55 11.81
CA GLY A 34 -1.82 -13.13 11.48
C GLY A 34 -1.37 -13.65 10.10
N LEU A 35 -1.62 -14.92 9.79
CA LEU A 35 -1.28 -15.49 8.47
C LEU A 35 -2.03 -14.84 7.32
N LEU A 36 -3.31 -14.47 7.52
CA LEU A 36 -4.09 -13.77 6.50
C LEU A 36 -3.54 -12.35 6.26
N VAL A 37 -3.20 -11.62 7.33
CA VAL A 37 -2.60 -10.28 7.22
C VAL A 37 -1.26 -10.36 6.48
N LEU A 38 -0.39 -11.29 6.86
CA LEU A 38 0.91 -11.48 6.20
C LEU A 38 0.75 -11.81 4.72
N ARG A 39 -0.19 -12.70 4.36
CA ARG A 39 -0.50 -12.99 2.96
C ARG A 39 -0.89 -11.72 2.20
N ASP A 40 -1.78 -10.91 2.78
CA ASP A 40 -2.27 -9.69 2.13
C ASP A 40 -1.16 -8.63 2.03
N GLU A 41 -0.23 -8.56 2.98
CA GLU A 41 0.99 -7.75 2.89
C GLU A 41 1.91 -8.21 1.76
N ILE A 42 2.21 -9.51 1.69
CA ILE A 42 3.05 -10.09 0.61
C ILE A 42 2.43 -9.81 -0.77
N VAL A 43 1.11 -9.96 -0.91
CA VAL A 43 0.41 -9.66 -2.16
C VAL A 43 0.50 -8.17 -2.51
N ARG A 44 0.34 -7.28 -1.53
CA ARG A 44 0.46 -5.82 -1.75
C ARG A 44 1.88 -5.41 -2.13
N GLU A 45 2.89 -5.95 -1.46
CA GLU A 45 4.30 -5.63 -1.75
C GLU A 45 4.76 -6.25 -3.07
N GLY A 46 4.40 -7.50 -3.34
CA GLY A 46 4.73 -8.18 -4.60
C GLY A 46 4.04 -7.58 -5.83
N ALA A 47 2.90 -6.90 -5.64
CA ALA A 47 2.18 -6.22 -6.72
C ALA A 47 2.64 -4.78 -6.95
N ARG A 48 3.41 -4.18 -6.03
CA ARG A 48 3.80 -2.77 -6.13
C ARG A 48 4.98 -2.63 -7.09
N VAL A 49 4.73 -2.07 -8.28
CA VAL A 49 5.80 -1.70 -9.21
C VAL A 49 6.35 -0.31 -8.86
N PRO A 50 7.61 0.01 -9.21
CA PRO A 50 8.16 1.35 -8.98
C PRO A 50 7.28 2.48 -9.54
N TYR A 51 6.51 2.22 -10.61
CA TYR A 51 5.54 3.16 -11.16
C TYR A 51 4.43 3.56 -10.18
N ASP A 52 3.99 2.65 -9.31
CA ASP A 52 2.90 2.92 -8.35
C ASP A 52 3.28 4.02 -7.36
N VAL A 53 4.58 4.14 -7.01
CA VAL A 53 5.07 5.26 -6.19
C VAL A 53 4.83 6.59 -6.90
N TYR A 54 5.17 6.70 -8.18
CA TYR A 54 4.97 7.93 -8.95
C TYR A 54 3.49 8.27 -9.16
N LYS A 55 2.62 7.26 -9.24
CA LYS A 55 1.17 7.43 -9.33
C LYS A 55 0.58 8.04 -8.07
N ASP A 56 1.11 7.67 -6.91
CA ASP A 56 0.63 8.13 -5.60
C ASP A 56 1.18 9.52 -5.20
N LEU A 57 2.15 10.07 -5.95
CA LEU A 57 2.73 11.39 -5.66
C LEU A 57 1.72 12.51 -5.96
N ASP A 58 1.40 13.29 -4.94
CA ASP A 58 0.80 14.61 -5.13
C ASP A 58 1.88 15.60 -5.57
N LEU A 59 1.84 16.00 -6.84
CA LEU A 59 2.81 16.95 -7.41
C LEU A 59 2.43 18.41 -7.12
N GLY A 60 1.30 18.63 -6.46
CA GLY A 60 0.76 19.95 -6.16
C GLY A 60 0.29 20.72 -7.41
N PRO A 61 -0.18 21.96 -7.21
CA PRO A 61 -0.67 22.80 -8.30
C PRO A 61 0.42 23.07 -9.34
N GLY A 62 0.20 22.61 -10.57
CA GLY A 62 1.11 22.82 -11.70
C GLY A 62 2.22 21.78 -11.86
N GLY A 63 2.32 20.80 -10.96
CA GLY A 63 3.29 19.70 -11.09
C GLY A 63 2.87 18.61 -12.09
N TYR A 64 1.60 18.60 -12.50
CA TYR A 64 1.05 17.63 -13.44
C TYR A 64 1.18 18.09 -14.90
N ALA A 65 1.39 17.12 -15.79
CA ALA A 65 1.34 17.36 -17.23
C ALA A 65 -0.07 17.82 -17.64
N ILE A 66 -0.14 18.97 -18.32
CA ILE A 66 -1.41 19.55 -18.78
C ILE A 66 -1.85 19.01 -20.16
N ALA A 67 -0.95 18.35 -20.90
CA ALA A 67 -1.21 17.73 -22.20
C ALA A 67 -0.09 16.75 -22.60
N PRO A 68 -0.34 15.84 -23.57
CA PRO A 68 0.69 15.02 -24.20
C PRO A 68 1.74 15.86 -24.94
N ALA A 69 2.95 15.30 -25.10
CA ALA A 69 4.06 15.98 -25.79
C ALA A 69 3.71 16.39 -27.24
N SER A 70 2.90 15.59 -27.94
CA SER A 70 2.42 15.86 -29.30
C SER A 70 1.58 17.14 -29.41
N GLU A 71 0.97 17.59 -28.31
CA GLU A 71 0.05 18.73 -28.27
C GLU A 71 0.61 19.95 -27.52
N THR A 72 1.91 19.91 -27.18
CA THR A 72 2.58 20.94 -26.36
C THR A 72 2.27 22.37 -26.81
N ARG A 73 2.31 22.63 -28.12
CA ARG A 73 2.07 23.97 -28.68
C ARG A 73 0.67 24.50 -28.36
N GLY A 74 -0.35 23.65 -28.49
CA GLY A 74 -1.75 23.99 -28.20
C GLY A 74 -1.96 24.21 -26.69
N ALA A 75 -1.44 23.28 -25.89
CA ALA A 75 -1.53 23.33 -24.44
C ALA A 75 -0.89 24.58 -23.83
N VAL A 76 0.31 24.93 -24.30
CA VAL A 76 1.02 26.15 -23.87
C VAL A 76 0.22 27.41 -24.24
N ARG A 77 -0.32 27.47 -25.47
CA ARG A 77 -1.16 28.61 -25.89
C ARG A 77 -2.40 28.75 -25.01
N GLY A 78 -3.05 27.63 -24.67
CA GLY A 78 -4.18 27.61 -23.74
C GLY A 78 -3.80 28.07 -22.34
N ALA A 79 -2.65 27.62 -21.82
CA ALA A 79 -2.16 28.02 -20.50
C ALA A 79 -1.85 29.54 -20.42
N ILE A 80 -1.21 30.09 -21.45
CA ILE A 80 -0.93 31.53 -21.55
C ILE A 80 -2.22 32.34 -21.56
N ARG A 81 -3.22 31.93 -22.37
CA ARG A 81 -4.54 32.60 -22.43
C ARG A 81 -5.23 32.65 -21.07
N ARG A 82 -5.30 31.50 -20.37
CA ARG A 82 -5.84 31.42 -19.01
C ARG A 82 -5.12 32.35 -18.04
N LYS A 83 -3.78 32.40 -18.08
CA LYS A 83 -2.99 33.30 -17.24
C LYS A 83 -3.29 34.77 -17.51
N LEU A 84 -3.52 35.13 -18.77
CA LEU A 84 -3.83 36.49 -19.19
C LEU A 84 -5.32 36.87 -19.07
N LYS A 85 -6.19 35.96 -18.58
CA LYS A 85 -7.65 36.13 -18.53
C LYS A 85 -8.26 36.54 -19.89
N ARG A 86 -7.75 35.96 -20.97
CA ARG A 86 -8.22 36.16 -22.35
C ARG A 86 -8.75 34.87 -22.95
#